data_AF-A0AAP7IG45-F1
#
_entry.id   AF-A0AAP7IG45-F1
#
_cell.length_a   1.000
_cell.length_b   1.000
_cell.length_c   1.000
_cell.angle_alpha   90.00
_cell.angle_beta   90.00
_cell.angle_gamma   90.00
#
_symmetry.space_group_name_H-M   'P 1'
#
loop_
_entity.id
_entity.type
_entity.pdbx_description
1 polymer ?
#
loop_
_entity_poly.entity_id
_entity_poly.type
_entity_poly.pdbx_seq_one_letter_code
_entity_poly.pdbx_strand_id
1 'polypeptide(L)'
;MPDNEQTQHDLDIIDALKRSDVDEDKKEDMIATLEMYNGPIPHPKILEGYNNLDPGAAKRIIDNGIGESNHRRNMEERTVKHVARSFYFRFVLAFILAILFGFGSFFLILKDHAILGTVFVGFTFISMLAIFTGESQNKNENSDE
;
A
#
# COMPACT_ATOMS: atom_id res chain seq x y z
N MET A 1 -3.61 6.96 -4.82
CA MET A 1 -4.63 7.00 -5.89
C MET A 1 -4.94 8.48 -6.08
N PRO A 2 -4.85 9.04 -7.30
CA PRO A 2 -5.23 10.43 -7.52
C PRO A 2 -6.73 10.58 -7.20
N ASP A 3 -7.10 11.73 -6.66
CA ASP A 3 -8.47 12.02 -6.23
C ASP A 3 -9.39 12.10 -7.48
N ASN A 4 -10.52 11.40 -7.43
CA ASN A 4 -11.44 11.25 -8.58
C ASN A 4 -12.02 12.61 -9.02
N GLU A 5 -12.17 13.55 -8.08
CA GLU A 5 -12.67 14.91 -8.35
C GLU A 5 -11.66 15.77 -9.11
N GLN A 6 -10.36 15.64 -8.81
CA GLN A 6 -9.29 16.38 -9.49
C GLN A 6 -9.11 15.88 -10.93
N THR A 7 -9.26 14.56 -11.14
CA THR A 7 -9.18 13.96 -12.47
C THR A 7 -10.33 14.44 -13.38
N GLN A 8 -11.54 14.60 -12.82
CA GLN A 8 -12.67 15.15 -13.59
C GLN A 8 -12.46 16.64 -13.90
N HIS A 9 -11.98 17.42 -12.94
CA HIS A 9 -11.69 18.84 -13.14
C HIS A 9 -10.61 19.07 -14.22
N ASP A 10 -9.55 18.24 -14.25
CA ASP A 10 -8.50 18.32 -15.28
C ASP A 10 -9.03 17.93 -16.67
N LEU A 11 -9.90 16.91 -16.73
CA LEU A 11 -10.58 16.51 -17.97
C LEU A 11 -11.52 17.63 -18.49
N ASP A 12 -12.22 18.32 -17.59
CA ASP A 12 -13.09 19.44 -17.93
C ASP A 12 -12.30 20.65 -18.46
N ILE A 13 -11.11 20.92 -17.90
CA ILE A 13 -10.21 21.96 -18.41
C ILE A 13 -9.67 21.59 -19.79
N ILE A 14 -9.27 20.34 -20.01
CA ILE A 14 -8.78 19.86 -21.32
C ILE A 14 -9.90 19.96 -22.39
N ASP A 15 -11.14 19.60 -22.03
CA ASP A 15 -12.30 19.68 -22.93
C ASP A 15 -12.69 21.15 -23.21
N ALA A 16 -12.60 22.04 -22.22
CA ALA A 16 -12.78 23.48 -22.41
C ALA A 16 -11.69 24.10 -23.30
N LEU A 17 -10.43 23.67 -23.16
CA LEU A 17 -9.32 24.13 -24.00
C LEU A 17 -9.46 23.68 -25.45
N LYS A 18 -9.89 22.44 -25.69
CA LYS A 18 -10.17 21.93 -27.05
C LYS A 18 -11.25 22.72 -27.79
N ARG A 19 -12.24 23.26 -27.05
CA ARG A 19 -13.35 24.06 -27.61
C ARG A 19 -13.02 25.55 -27.77
N SER A 20 -11.93 26.04 -27.18
CA SER A 20 -11.52 27.45 -27.29
C SER A 20 -10.91 27.76 -28.66
N ASP A 21 -11.06 28.98 -29.18
CA ASP A 21 -10.52 29.42 -30.48
C ASP A 21 -9.04 29.87 -30.38
N VAL A 22 -8.28 29.21 -29.51
CA VAL A 22 -6.84 29.48 -29.30
C VAL A 22 -6.03 28.72 -30.36
N ASP A 23 -4.94 29.33 -30.82
CA ASP A 23 -3.96 28.73 -31.74
C ASP A 23 -3.58 27.30 -31.32
N GLU A 24 -3.52 26.35 -32.26
CA GLU A 24 -3.25 24.92 -31.97
C GLU A 24 -1.91 24.74 -31.23
N ASP A 25 -0.88 25.49 -31.61
CA ASP A 25 0.44 25.47 -30.96
C ASP A 25 0.39 25.89 -29.48
N LYS A 26 -0.49 26.84 -29.14
CA LYS A 26 -0.66 27.32 -27.75
C LYS A 26 -1.51 26.38 -26.91
N LYS A 27 -2.44 25.65 -27.54
CA LYS A 27 -3.24 24.61 -26.87
C LYS A 27 -2.35 23.45 -26.45
N GLU A 28 -1.42 23.04 -27.31
CA GLU A 28 -0.50 21.94 -27.03
C GLU A 28 0.45 22.27 -25.86
N ASP A 29 1.00 23.49 -25.81
CA ASP A 29 1.80 23.99 -24.68
C ASP A 29 1.01 24.07 -23.36
N MET A 30 -0.26 24.49 -23.41
CA MET A 30 -1.11 24.58 -22.22
C MET A 30 -1.57 23.22 -21.71
N ILE A 31 -1.93 22.30 -22.62
CA ILE A 31 -2.30 20.91 -22.28
C ILE A 31 -1.08 20.17 -21.74
N ALA A 32 0.11 20.35 -22.33
CA ALA A 32 1.36 19.82 -21.77
C ALA A 32 1.66 20.39 -20.38
N THR A 33 1.35 21.67 -20.12
CA THR A 33 1.50 22.28 -18.79
C THR A 33 0.53 21.67 -17.75
N LEU A 34 -0.69 21.30 -18.16
CA LEU A 34 -1.70 20.67 -17.31
C LEU A 34 -1.43 19.18 -17.06
N GLU A 35 -1.04 18.42 -18.09
CA GLU A 35 -0.81 16.98 -18.00
C GLU A 35 0.51 16.62 -17.29
N MET A 36 1.49 17.54 -17.22
CA MET A 36 2.88 17.16 -16.91
C MET A 36 3.34 17.25 -15.45
N TYR A 37 2.63 17.90 -14.52
CA TYR A 37 3.22 18.15 -13.18
C TYR A 37 2.56 17.42 -12.02
N ASN A 38 2.43 16.10 -12.17
CA ASN A 38 2.24 15.17 -11.07
C ASN A 38 3.60 14.56 -10.66
N GLY A 39 4.39 15.31 -9.90
CA GLY A 39 5.70 14.87 -9.44
C GLY A 39 6.23 15.70 -8.28
N PRO A 40 7.21 15.18 -7.51
CA PRO A 40 7.77 15.85 -6.34
C PRO A 40 8.63 17.09 -6.68
N ILE A 41 8.86 17.37 -7.98
CA ILE A 41 9.71 18.46 -8.45
C ILE A 41 8.90 19.38 -9.39
N PRO A 42 8.81 20.70 -9.13
CA PRO A 42 8.12 21.66 -9.97
C PRO A 42 8.81 21.92 -11.32
N HIS A 43 8.09 22.57 -12.25
CA HIS A 43 8.62 22.92 -13.56
C HIS A 43 9.83 23.87 -13.48
N PRO A 44 10.85 23.74 -14.36
CA PRO A 44 12.02 24.62 -14.36
C PRO A 44 11.69 26.12 -14.35
N LYS A 45 10.67 26.55 -15.08
CA LYS A 45 10.19 27.95 -15.09
C LYS A 45 9.66 28.43 -13.73
N ILE A 46 9.02 27.54 -12.96
CA ILE A 46 8.55 27.83 -11.60
C ILE A 46 9.75 27.89 -10.66
N LEU A 47 10.67 26.94 -10.78
CA LEU A 47 11.92 26.91 -10.00
C LEU A 47 12.78 28.16 -10.25
N GLU A 48 12.89 28.60 -11.50
CA GLU A 48 13.55 29.86 -11.88
C GLU A 48 12.88 31.05 -11.18
N GLY A 49 11.54 31.11 -11.17
CA GLY A 49 10.79 32.11 -10.42
C GLY A 49 11.13 32.12 -8.92
N TYR A 50 11.16 30.95 -8.27
CA TYR A 50 11.57 30.85 -6.87
C TYR A 50 13.01 31.27 -6.63
N ASN A 51 13.93 30.92 -7.53
CA ASN A 51 15.34 31.29 -7.42
C ASN A 51 15.59 32.78 -7.63
N ASN A 52 14.75 33.43 -8.45
CA ASN A 52 14.79 34.88 -8.66
C ASN A 52 14.26 35.65 -7.44
N LEU A 53 13.33 35.05 -6.67
CA LEU A 53 12.83 35.60 -5.40
C LEU A 53 13.83 35.43 -4.26
N ASP A 54 14.41 34.24 -4.12
CA ASP A 54 15.42 33.90 -3.11
C ASP A 54 16.51 33.01 -3.74
N PRO A 55 17.74 33.52 -3.90
CA PRO A 55 18.84 32.76 -4.47
C PRO A 55 19.08 31.44 -3.74
N GLY A 56 18.90 30.32 -4.45
CA GLY A 56 19.05 28.96 -3.93
C GLY A 56 17.75 28.29 -3.50
N ALA A 57 16.60 28.98 -3.55
CA ALA A 57 15.29 28.40 -3.24
C ALA A 57 14.95 27.21 -4.17
N ALA A 58 15.25 27.31 -5.47
CA ALA A 58 15.05 26.21 -6.42
C ALA A 58 15.77 24.93 -5.98
N LYS A 59 17.03 25.05 -5.56
CA LYS A 59 17.83 23.91 -5.09
C LYS A 59 17.21 23.29 -3.85
N ARG A 60 16.74 24.10 -2.89
CA ARG A 60 16.07 23.60 -1.67
C ARG A 60 14.78 22.86 -1.99
N ILE A 61 13.99 23.33 -2.96
CA ILE A 61 12.75 22.66 -3.39
C ILE A 61 13.07 21.30 -4.02
N ILE A 62 14.06 21.24 -4.91
CA ILE A 62 14.52 19.98 -5.51
C ILE A 62 15.03 19.01 -4.44
N ASP A 63 15.91 19.47 -3.56
CA ASP A 63 16.49 18.67 -2.47
C ASP A 63 15.39 18.11 -1.56
N ASN A 64 14.37 18.92 -1.22
CA ASN A 64 13.21 18.49 -0.45
C ASN A 64 12.37 17.43 -1.20
N GLY A 65 12.09 17.64 -2.49
CA GLY A 65 11.32 16.68 -3.30
C GLY A 65 12.01 15.31 -3.44
N ILE A 66 13.34 15.32 -3.58
CA ILE A 66 14.17 14.10 -3.57
C ILE A 66 14.14 13.44 -2.18
N GLY A 67 14.28 14.24 -1.12
CA GLY A 67 14.20 13.79 0.26
C GLY A 67 12.88 13.07 0.55
N GLU A 68 11.76 13.66 0.17
CA GLU A 68 10.42 13.09 0.33
C GLU A 68 10.26 11.79 -0.48
N SER A 69 10.75 11.77 -1.72
CA SER A 69 10.70 10.57 -2.56
C SER A 69 11.50 9.40 -1.97
N ASN A 70 12.67 9.69 -1.40
CA ASN A 70 13.51 8.70 -0.72
C ASN A 70 12.88 8.24 0.60
N HIS A 71 12.29 9.16 1.36
CA HIS A 71 11.56 8.84 2.58
C HIS A 71 10.39 7.89 2.28
N ARG A 72 9.58 8.21 1.27
CA ARG A 72 8.47 7.36 0.82
C ARG A 72 8.93 5.97 0.40
N ARG A 73 9.98 5.87 -0.43
CA ARG A 73 10.56 4.56 -0.82
C ARG A 73 11.05 3.76 0.39
N ASN A 74 11.70 4.41 1.35
CA ASN A 74 12.16 3.75 2.56
C ASN A 74 10.98 3.23 3.40
N MET A 75 9.90 4.02 3.52
CA MET A 75 8.68 3.61 4.21
C MET A 75 7.98 2.45 3.50
N GLU A 76 7.89 2.48 2.17
CA GLU A 76 7.38 1.37 1.35
C GLU A 76 8.21 0.10 1.56
N GLU A 77 9.54 0.20 1.49
CA GLU A 77 10.46 -0.92 1.69
C GLU A 77 10.32 -1.52 3.11
N ARG A 78 10.26 -0.68 4.13
CA ARG A 78 10.02 -1.11 5.52
C ARG A 78 8.68 -1.82 5.64
N THR A 79 7.62 -1.26 5.06
CA THR A 79 6.28 -1.84 5.10
C THR A 79 6.28 -3.24 4.49
N VAL A 80 6.85 -3.40 3.30
CA VAL A 80 6.98 -4.71 2.64
C VAL A 80 7.77 -5.69 3.51
N LYS A 81 8.89 -5.27 4.09
CA LYS A 81 9.71 -6.09 4.99
C LYS A 81 8.94 -6.49 6.26
N HIS A 82 8.18 -5.58 6.86
CA HIS A 82 7.37 -5.84 8.05
C HIS A 82 6.23 -6.82 7.76
N VAL A 83 5.56 -6.68 6.62
CA VAL A 83 4.52 -7.63 6.17
C VAL A 83 5.13 -9.01 5.96
N ALA A 84 6.25 -9.10 5.25
CA ALA A 84 6.95 -10.37 5.03
C ALA A 84 7.36 -11.02 6.37
N ARG A 85 7.97 -10.26 7.28
CA ARG A 85 8.41 -10.77 8.58
C ARG A 85 7.25 -11.25 9.45
N SER A 86 6.14 -10.52 9.45
CA SER A 86 4.93 -10.88 10.22
C SER A 86 4.29 -12.14 9.66
N PHE A 87 4.30 -12.34 8.34
CA PHE A 87 3.85 -13.58 7.70
C PHE A 87 4.66 -14.77 8.22
N TYR A 88 6.00 -14.71 8.16
CA TYR A 88 6.85 -15.79 8.66
C TYR A 88 6.62 -16.11 10.14
N PHE A 89 6.44 -15.10 10.99
CA PHE A 89 6.21 -15.33 12.42
C PHE A 89 4.91 -16.12 12.70
N ARG A 90 3.85 -15.85 11.93
CA ARG A 90 2.56 -16.56 12.05
C ARG A 90 2.70 -18.04 11.72
N PHE A 91 3.40 -18.39 10.65
CA PHE A 91 3.63 -19.80 10.30
C PHE A 91 4.53 -20.51 11.30
N VAL A 92 5.58 -19.85 11.79
CA VAL A 92 6.46 -20.45 12.80
C VAL A 92 5.69 -20.74 14.09
N LEU A 93 4.88 -19.79 14.57
CA LEU A 93 4.06 -20.00 15.76
C LEU A 93 3.02 -21.11 15.56
N ALA A 94 2.34 -21.13 14.40
CA ALA A 94 1.39 -22.18 14.05
C ALA A 94 2.05 -23.56 13.99
N PHE A 95 3.26 -23.65 13.42
CA PHE A 95 4.02 -24.88 13.33
C PHE A 95 4.44 -25.42 14.71
N ILE A 96 4.90 -24.53 15.60
CA ILE A 96 5.24 -24.91 16.98
C ILE A 96 4.00 -25.45 17.72
N LEU A 97 2.85 -24.78 17.58
CA LEU A 97 1.60 -25.26 18.18
C LEU A 97 1.15 -26.59 17.58
N ALA A 98 1.27 -26.77 16.26
CA ALA A 98 0.92 -28.03 15.60
C ALA A 98 1.78 -29.20 16.12
N ILE A 99 3.07 -28.98 16.34
CA ILE A 99 3.96 -29.97 16.97
C ILE A 99 3.51 -30.26 18.40
N LEU A 100 3.28 -29.23 19.22
CA LEU A 100 2.89 -29.38 20.62
C LEU A 100 1.59 -30.17 20.77
N PHE A 101 0.54 -29.80 20.03
CA PHE A 101 -0.76 -30.47 20.07
C PHE A 101 -0.72 -31.85 19.38
N GLY A 102 0.08 -32.01 18.32
CA GLY A 102 0.28 -33.30 17.66
C GLY A 102 0.93 -34.33 18.59
N PHE A 103 2.04 -33.98 19.24
CA PHE A 103 2.69 -34.84 20.22
C PHE A 103 1.83 -35.06 21.47
N GLY A 104 1.15 -34.02 21.96
CA GLY A 104 0.22 -34.12 23.09
C GLY A 104 -0.93 -35.09 22.81
N SER A 105 -1.53 -35.02 21.62
CA SER A 105 -2.56 -35.96 21.19
C SER A 105 -2.03 -37.39 21.07
N PHE A 106 -0.86 -37.57 20.43
CA PHE A 106 -0.23 -38.88 20.32
C PHE A 106 0.00 -39.53 21.70
N PHE A 107 0.48 -38.75 22.67
CA PHE A 107 0.65 -39.22 24.05
C PHE A 107 -0.68 -39.58 24.74
N LEU A 108 -1.75 -38.81 24.50
CA LEU A 108 -3.08 -39.09 25.05
C LEU A 108 -3.68 -40.39 24.52
N ILE A 109 -3.50 -40.67 23.23
CA ILE A 109 -3.98 -41.91 22.60
C ILE A 109 -3.29 -43.12 23.24
N LEU A 110 -1.98 -43.03 23.50
CA LEU A 110 -1.22 -44.09 24.18
C LEU A 110 -1.65 -44.33 25.64
N LYS A 111 -2.32 -43.35 26.26
CA LYS A 111 -2.84 -43.43 27.63
C LYS A 111 -4.32 -43.82 27.69
N ASP A 112 -4.86 -44.47 26.65
CA ASP A 112 -6.27 -44.87 26.51
C ASP A 112 -7.28 -43.70 26.45
N HIS A 113 -6.83 -42.46 26.29
CA HIS A 113 -7.71 -41.30 26.11
C HIS A 113 -7.94 -41.01 24.62
N ALA A 114 -8.36 -42.04 23.87
CA ALA A 114 -8.48 -41.99 22.41
C ALA A 114 -9.46 -40.91 21.91
N ILE A 115 -10.61 -40.75 22.59
CA ILE A 115 -11.63 -39.75 22.23
C ILE A 115 -11.07 -38.33 22.32
N LEU A 116 -10.33 -38.02 23.38
CA LEU A 116 -9.70 -36.72 23.54
C LEU A 116 -8.58 -36.53 22.50
N GLY A 117 -7.75 -37.55 22.30
CA GLY A 117 -6.68 -37.50 21.29
C GLY A 117 -7.19 -37.18 19.87
N THR A 118 -8.27 -37.83 19.43
CA THR A 118 -8.83 -37.60 18.08
C THR A 118 -9.46 -36.22 17.93
N VAL A 119 -10.18 -35.73 18.94
CA VAL A 119 -10.73 -34.35 18.94
C VAL A 119 -9.62 -33.31 18.82
N PHE A 120 -8.53 -33.49 19.58
CA PHE A 120 -7.38 -32.58 19.54
C PHE A 120 -6.68 -32.54 18.17
N VAL A 121 -6.48 -33.69 17.53
CA VAL A 121 -5.88 -33.75 16.17
C VAL A 121 -6.82 -33.15 15.13
N GLY A 122 -8.12 -33.46 15.19
CA GLY A 122 -9.11 -32.90 14.27
C GLY A 122 -9.19 -31.37 14.35
N PHE A 123 -9.24 -30.82 15.57
CA PHE A 123 -9.24 -29.38 15.80
C PHE A 123 -7.95 -28.70 15.31
N THR A 124 -6.80 -29.32 15.58
CA THR A 124 -5.50 -28.80 15.13
C THR A 124 -5.42 -28.75 13.60
N PHE A 125 -5.93 -29.79 12.93
CA PHE A 125 -5.94 -29.86 11.46
C PHE A 125 -6.84 -28.79 10.84
N ILE A 126 -8.07 -28.61 11.35
CA ILE A 126 -8.98 -27.55 10.89
C ILE A 126 -8.38 -26.16 11.11
N SER A 127 -7.76 -25.93 12.27
CA SER A 127 -7.09 -24.67 12.59
C SER A 127 -5.93 -24.37 11.63
N MET A 128 -5.14 -25.39 11.26
CA MET A 128 -4.03 -25.24 10.31
C MET A 128 -4.56 -24.88 8.91
N LEU A 129 -5.64 -25.51 8.47
CA LEU A 129 -6.30 -25.19 7.20
C LEU A 129 -6.85 -23.75 7.20
N ALA A 130 -7.41 -23.28 8.32
CA ALA A 130 -7.89 -21.90 8.43
C ALA A 130 -6.75 -20.87 8.31
N ILE A 131 -5.60 -21.14 8.93
CA ILE A 131 -4.40 -20.29 8.81
C ILE A 131 -3.84 -20.29 7.37
N PHE A 132 -3.90 -21.44 6.69
CA PHE A 132 -3.39 -21.59 5.33
C PHE A 132 -4.30 -20.96 4.27
N THR A 133 -5.62 -21.13 4.40
CA THR A 133 -6.61 -20.53 3.47
C THR A 133 -6.68 -19.02 3.61
N GLY A 134 -6.25 -18.47 4.76
CA GLY A 134 -6.06 -17.02 4.91
C GLY A 134 -7.35 -16.22 4.71
N GLU A 135 -8.50 -16.80 5.05
CA GLU A 135 -9.77 -16.10 4.96
C GLU A 135 -9.80 -15.03 6.06
N SER A 136 -9.39 -13.81 5.69
CA SER A 136 -9.64 -12.65 6.52
C SER A 136 -11.15 -12.45 6.52
N GLN A 137 -11.81 -12.87 7.59
CA GLN A 137 -13.06 -12.22 7.97
C GLN A 137 -12.74 -10.77 8.29
N ASN A 138 -12.67 -9.94 7.25
CA ASN A 138 -12.89 -8.52 7.38
C ASN A 138 -14.40 -8.39 7.54
N LYS A 139 -14.87 -8.61 8.77
CA LYS A 139 -16.25 -8.38 9.15
C LYS A 139 -16.43 -6.87 9.05
N ASN A 140 -17.01 -6.42 7.94
CA ASN A 140 -17.46 -5.06 7.76
C ASN A 140 -18.45 -4.75 8.88
N GLU A 141 -17.94 -4.14 9.95
CA GLU A 141 -18.72 -3.42 10.93
C GLU A 141 -18.85 -1.99 10.38
N ASN A 142 -19.70 -1.87 9.37
CA ASN A 142 -20.31 -0.63 8.91
C ASN A 142 -21.74 -1.00 8.49
N SER A 143 -22.51 -1.36 9.50
CA SER A 143 -23.97 -1.24 9.50
C SER A 143 -24.27 -0.37 10.71
N ASP A 144 -24.87 0.79 10.42
CA ASP A 144 -25.39 1.83 11.32
C ASP A 144 -24.51 3.08 11.47
N GLU A 145 -24.52 3.92 10.43
CA GLU A 145 -24.96 5.34 10.51
C GLU A 145 -25.32 5.89 9.12
#